data_AF-A0A954SAB9-F1
#
_entry.id   AF-A0A954SAB9-F1
#
_cell.length_a   1.000
_cell.length_b   1.000
_cell.length_c   1.000
_cell.angle_alpha   90.00
_cell.angle_beta   90.00
_cell.angle_gamma   90.00
#
_symmetry.space_group_name_H-M   'P 1'
#
loop_
_entity.id
_entity.type
_entity.pdbx_description
1 polymer ?
#
loop_
_entity_poly.entity_id
_entity_poly.type
_entity_poly.pdbx_seq_one_letter_code
_entity_poly.pdbx_strand_id
1 'polypeptide(L)'
;MSSSIREGDELPDEVRESLPWKLQQGMHTFTVSLDAEAGIVQSEKFQTENRILYQQQDSSAFAIGSGTHGHTFVSYDQGCLFQLPLTWYRDTQVWDLSPGYEIGDRTGFNRRISDGCVFCHVGHINSEPAAEHRFRQPLLIEKGIGCERCHGPGTSHSEFHASMAPKSGATDPIRSAGALSPAARDSICYQCHLLGRERVLRTGHSESDFRPGDLISDHWVVLVSDHTVDNLRVASHPEQMVSSRCYQMSQGKMGCITCHDPHSKPEESERVHFYRSRCQTCHSDEESSCSADPASRVSENNSCIACHMPKAPASNVPHTARTKHLIVRHRKNHAGDPGEDSAASGIIPFERRTFPVTDQDLARAVGISFCRQALLVNSSTDAAIALDLLAPLMSQDDMLVLHCVAECMVLLGHRDKAVKLATECLEIVPDNERLLELAIRLADGSSPTRTLEMLDAYMRLNPRNSHMWRAKAIQLAAIGRLDGAISAGREACERDPREPSHYRLLAELLRAASRHDEASEFLSIANSLDHVSKKQRDRQR
;
A
#
# COMPACT_ATOMS: atom_id res chain seq x y z
N MET A 1 -12.15 -7.73 -14.57
CA MET A 1 -12.16 -6.53 -13.69
C MET A 1 -11.05 -5.60 -14.16
N SER A 2 -11.34 -4.39 -14.65
CA SER A 2 -10.30 -3.46 -15.08
C SER A 2 -9.83 -2.63 -13.90
N SER A 3 -8.59 -2.81 -13.44
CA SER A 3 -7.84 -1.62 -13.00
C SER A 3 -7.74 -0.72 -14.24
N SER A 4 -8.37 0.45 -14.20
CA SER A 4 -8.26 1.39 -15.32
C SER A 4 -7.05 2.25 -15.06
N ILE A 5 -5.89 1.73 -15.49
CA ILE A 5 -4.73 2.60 -15.60
C ILE A 5 -4.94 3.54 -16.77
N ARG A 6 -4.79 4.82 -16.48
CA ARG A 6 -5.13 5.92 -17.38
C ARG A 6 -3.93 6.86 -17.40
N GLU A 7 -3.48 7.22 -18.59
CA GLU A 7 -2.41 8.18 -18.85
C GLU A 7 -3.01 9.37 -19.61
N GLY A 8 -2.67 10.60 -19.23
CA GLY A 8 -3.05 11.84 -19.94
C GLY A 8 -4.47 11.82 -20.54
N ASP A 9 -4.55 11.76 -21.86
CA ASP A 9 -5.77 11.82 -22.67
C ASP A 9 -6.77 10.68 -22.43
N GLU A 10 -6.36 9.57 -21.82
CA GLU A 10 -7.25 8.43 -21.57
C GLU A 10 -8.17 8.61 -20.36
N LEU A 11 -8.01 9.69 -19.58
CA LEU A 11 -8.82 9.95 -18.38
C LEU A 11 -10.33 9.96 -18.66
N PRO A 12 -11.19 9.45 -17.77
CA PRO A 12 -12.64 9.52 -17.96
C PRO A 12 -13.14 10.97 -18.09
N ASP A 13 -14.19 11.17 -18.91
CA ASP A 13 -14.80 12.50 -19.09
C ASP A 13 -15.24 13.09 -17.74
N GLU A 14 -15.81 12.28 -16.84
CA GLU A 14 -16.19 12.70 -15.47
C GLU A 14 -15.01 13.29 -14.68
N VAL A 15 -13.78 12.80 -14.89
CA VAL A 15 -12.58 13.37 -14.27
C VAL A 15 -12.21 14.68 -14.96
N ARG A 16 -12.16 14.72 -16.30
CA ARG A 16 -11.76 15.93 -17.04
C ARG A 16 -12.73 17.09 -16.82
N GLU A 17 -14.03 16.82 -16.81
CA GLU A 17 -15.11 17.80 -16.58
C GLU A 17 -15.13 18.34 -15.14
N SER A 18 -14.58 17.58 -14.18
CA SER A 18 -14.46 18.03 -12.78
C SER A 18 -13.34 19.06 -12.55
N LEU A 19 -12.49 19.30 -13.55
CA LEU A 19 -11.28 20.12 -13.43
C LEU A 19 -11.45 21.51 -14.06
N PRO A 20 -10.78 22.55 -13.52
CA PRO A 20 -9.90 22.52 -12.34
C PRO A 20 -10.69 22.40 -11.02
N TRP A 21 -10.06 21.83 -10.01
CA TRP A 21 -10.69 21.61 -8.70
C TRP A 21 -9.82 22.11 -7.54
N LYS A 22 -10.45 22.44 -6.41
CA LYS A 22 -9.79 22.96 -5.21
C LYS A 22 -10.41 22.43 -3.91
N LEU A 23 -9.56 22.00 -2.97
CA LEU A 23 -9.90 21.70 -1.57
C LEU A 23 -9.29 22.74 -0.64
N GLN A 24 -10.08 23.25 0.31
CA GLN A 24 -9.55 24.06 1.42
C GLN A 24 -9.71 23.28 2.73
N GLN A 25 -8.59 22.98 3.40
CA GLN A 25 -8.57 22.31 4.70
C GLN A 25 -7.68 23.07 5.67
N GLY A 26 -8.31 23.93 6.48
CA GLY A 26 -7.58 24.84 7.36
C GLY A 26 -6.64 25.75 6.57
N MET A 27 -5.34 25.69 6.87
CA MET A 27 -4.28 26.46 6.19
C MET A 27 -3.77 25.80 4.90
N HIS A 28 -4.20 24.56 4.61
CA HIS A 28 -3.85 23.87 3.38
C HIS A 28 -4.87 24.18 2.29
N THR A 29 -4.36 24.50 1.11
CA THR A 29 -5.11 24.56 -0.13
C THR A 29 -4.55 23.51 -1.07
N PHE A 30 -5.36 22.52 -1.43
CA PHE A 30 -5.00 21.57 -2.49
C PHE A 30 -5.70 21.95 -3.79
N THR A 31 -5.05 21.73 -4.92
CA THR A 31 -5.66 21.94 -6.24
C THR A 31 -5.35 20.77 -7.15
N VAL A 32 -6.25 20.54 -8.11
CA VAL A 32 -6.04 19.62 -9.24
C VAL A 32 -6.31 20.38 -10.53
N SER A 33 -5.40 20.24 -11.48
CA SER A 33 -5.54 20.78 -12.83
C SER A 33 -5.09 19.74 -13.86
N LEU A 34 -5.56 19.91 -15.10
CA LEU A 34 -5.10 19.15 -16.24
C LEU A 34 -4.11 19.99 -17.03
N ASP A 35 -2.90 19.48 -17.20
CA ASP A 35 -1.86 20.03 -18.08
C ASP A 35 -1.78 19.18 -19.36
N ALA A 36 -1.55 19.84 -20.50
CA ALA A 36 -1.57 19.18 -21.80
C ALA A 36 -0.40 18.19 -22.01
N GLU A 37 0.75 18.43 -21.37
CA GLU A 37 1.93 17.58 -21.48
C GLU A 37 2.14 16.71 -20.24
N ALA A 38 1.87 17.26 -19.05
CA ALA A 38 2.14 16.60 -17.77
C ALA A 38 0.94 15.82 -17.20
N GLY A 39 -0.23 15.85 -17.85
CA GLY A 39 -1.43 15.16 -17.38
C GLY A 39 -2.02 15.81 -16.12
N ILE A 40 -2.41 15.01 -15.12
CA ILE A 40 -2.95 15.55 -13.87
C ILE A 40 -1.84 16.16 -13.03
N VAL A 41 -1.95 17.45 -12.74
CA VAL A 41 -1.07 18.17 -11.83
C VAL A 41 -1.83 18.41 -10.53
N GLN A 42 -1.24 17.97 -9.42
CA GLN A 42 -1.74 18.26 -8.09
C GLN A 42 -0.80 19.25 -7.40
N SER A 43 -1.37 20.22 -6.70
CA SER A 43 -0.58 21.15 -5.87
C SER A 43 -1.11 21.20 -4.46
N GLU A 44 -0.20 21.44 -3.52
CA GLU A 44 -0.50 21.80 -2.15
C GLU A 44 0.16 23.13 -1.85
N LYS A 45 -0.63 24.06 -1.31
CA LYS A 45 -0.16 25.35 -0.81
C LYS A 45 -0.52 25.47 0.66
N PHE A 46 0.46 25.83 1.48
CA PHE A 46 0.24 26.11 2.89
C PHE A 46 0.47 27.59 3.17
N GLN A 47 -0.60 28.25 3.64
CA GLN A 47 -0.59 29.69 3.84
C GLN A 47 -1.18 30.08 5.19
N THR A 48 -0.52 31.02 5.85
CA THR A 48 -1.09 31.79 6.96
C THR A 48 -1.84 33.00 6.42
N GLU A 49 -2.55 33.74 7.27
CA GLU A 49 -3.31 34.95 6.87
C GLU A 49 -2.45 35.96 6.07
N ASN A 50 -1.16 36.05 6.38
CA ASN A 50 -0.29 37.12 5.88
C ASN A 50 0.83 36.63 4.94
N ARG A 51 1.01 35.31 4.77
CA ARG A 51 2.15 34.75 4.02
C ARG A 51 1.90 33.31 3.59
N ILE A 52 2.28 32.99 2.35
CA ILE A 52 2.47 31.61 1.86
C ILE A 52 3.80 31.10 2.42
N LEU A 53 3.76 30.00 3.18
CA LEU A 53 4.98 29.42 3.76
C LEU A 53 5.64 28.45 2.77
N TYR A 54 4.84 27.68 2.05
CA TYR A 54 5.32 26.86 0.95
C TYR A 54 4.22 26.55 -0.06
N GLN A 55 4.66 26.14 -1.26
CA GLN A 55 3.85 25.53 -2.27
C GLN A 55 4.65 24.40 -2.93
N GLN A 56 4.01 23.25 -3.11
CA GLN A 56 4.59 22.08 -3.76
C GLN A 56 3.60 21.57 -4.80
N GLN A 57 4.10 21.02 -5.91
CA GLN A 57 3.27 20.39 -6.92
C GLN A 57 3.99 19.19 -7.53
N ASP A 58 3.22 18.27 -8.07
CA ASP A 58 3.73 17.11 -8.80
C ASP A 58 2.72 16.68 -9.86
N SER A 59 3.21 16.01 -10.90
CA SER A 59 2.43 15.55 -12.04
C SER A 59 2.28 14.03 -12.05
N SER A 60 1.12 13.56 -12.45
CA SER A 60 0.83 12.14 -12.57
C SER A 60 1.53 11.52 -13.78
N ALA A 61 2.20 10.38 -13.59
CA ALA A 61 2.57 9.49 -14.68
C ALA A 61 1.36 8.65 -15.14
N PHE A 62 0.58 8.13 -14.19
CA PHE A 62 -0.63 7.35 -14.47
C PHE A 62 -1.58 7.36 -13.26
N ALA A 63 -2.80 6.84 -13.43
CA ALA A 63 -3.73 6.60 -12.33
C ALA A 63 -3.89 5.11 -12.01
N ILE A 64 -4.05 4.76 -10.74
CA ILE A 64 -4.41 3.42 -10.26
C ILE A 64 -5.76 3.45 -9.54
N GLY A 65 -6.38 2.29 -9.39
CA GLY A 65 -7.63 2.13 -8.68
C GLY A 65 -8.49 1.03 -9.27
N SER A 66 -9.66 0.80 -8.68
CA SER A 66 -10.61 -0.21 -9.17
C SER A 66 -11.36 0.21 -10.44
N GLY A 67 -11.13 1.44 -10.92
CA GLY A 67 -11.82 2.06 -12.05
C GLY A 67 -13.30 2.35 -11.84
N THR A 68 -13.94 1.74 -10.83
CA THR A 68 -15.36 1.91 -10.53
C THR A 68 -15.63 2.66 -9.24
N HIS A 69 -14.66 2.72 -8.31
CA HIS A 69 -14.84 3.41 -7.02
C HIS A 69 -13.97 4.68 -6.93
N GLY A 70 -12.81 4.71 -7.58
CA GLY A 70 -11.98 5.91 -7.64
C GLY A 70 -10.70 5.78 -8.45
N HIS A 71 -10.09 6.93 -8.71
CA HIS A 71 -8.82 7.11 -9.43
C HIS A 71 -7.82 7.84 -8.53
N THR A 72 -6.80 7.09 -8.09
CA THR A 72 -5.67 7.60 -7.33
C THR A 72 -4.50 7.81 -8.27
N PHE A 73 -3.87 8.98 -8.22
CA PHE A 73 -2.83 9.34 -9.18
C PHE A 73 -1.45 8.99 -8.64
N VAL A 74 -0.56 8.61 -9.54
CA VAL A 74 0.79 8.14 -9.24
C VAL A 74 1.79 8.99 -10.02
N SER A 75 2.79 9.55 -9.34
CA SER A 75 3.95 10.17 -9.99
C SER A 75 5.14 9.23 -10.01
N TYR A 76 6.10 9.53 -10.89
CA TYR A 76 7.32 8.76 -11.09
C TYR A 76 8.54 9.68 -10.99
N ASP A 77 9.55 9.26 -10.22
CA ASP A 77 10.81 9.98 -10.09
C ASP A 77 11.98 8.99 -9.95
N GLN A 78 12.88 8.98 -10.94
CA GLN A 78 14.13 8.21 -10.97
C GLN A 78 14.03 6.75 -10.50
N GLY A 79 12.99 6.05 -10.95
CA GLY A 79 12.77 4.63 -10.64
C GLY A 79 11.77 4.39 -9.51
N CYS A 80 11.36 5.43 -8.79
CA CYS A 80 10.39 5.32 -7.69
C CYS A 80 9.01 5.80 -8.13
N LEU A 81 7.97 5.19 -7.56
CA LEU A 81 6.59 5.64 -7.71
C LEU A 81 6.09 6.26 -6.40
N PHE A 82 5.27 7.30 -6.51
CA PHE A 82 4.69 8.00 -5.37
C PHE A 82 3.20 8.22 -5.57
N GLN A 83 2.42 7.99 -4.52
CA GLN A 83 0.99 8.30 -4.53
C GLN A 83 0.82 9.81 -4.40
N LEU A 84 -0.05 10.41 -5.23
CA LEU A 84 -0.39 11.82 -5.12
C LEU A 84 -1.48 12.06 -4.05
N PRO A 85 -1.53 13.25 -3.42
CA PRO A 85 -2.39 13.50 -2.25
C PRO A 85 -3.90 13.44 -2.50
N LEU A 86 -4.39 13.59 -3.74
CA LEU A 86 -5.81 13.63 -4.06
C LEU A 86 -6.24 12.48 -4.98
N THR A 87 -7.43 11.95 -4.69
CA THR A 87 -8.12 10.89 -5.42
C THR A 87 -9.49 11.38 -5.88
N TRP A 88 -9.87 11.05 -7.11
CA TRP A 88 -11.26 11.21 -7.57
C TRP A 88 -12.08 10.00 -7.14
N TYR A 89 -13.08 10.21 -6.29
CA TYR A 89 -13.99 9.17 -5.81
C TYR A 89 -15.24 9.16 -6.68
N ARG A 90 -15.46 8.06 -7.38
CA ARG A 90 -16.53 7.94 -8.38
C ARG A 90 -17.91 7.77 -7.74
N ASP A 91 -17.99 7.00 -6.66
CA ASP A 91 -19.26 6.71 -5.98
C ASP A 91 -19.93 7.98 -5.43
N THR A 92 -19.13 8.94 -4.98
CA THR A 92 -19.58 10.23 -4.42
C THR A 92 -19.38 11.40 -5.38
N GLN A 93 -18.66 11.21 -6.50
CA GLN A 93 -18.28 12.23 -7.48
C GLN A 93 -17.55 13.42 -6.83
N VAL A 94 -16.60 13.14 -5.93
CA VAL A 94 -15.81 14.17 -5.25
C VAL A 94 -14.32 13.89 -5.38
N TRP A 95 -13.53 14.96 -5.42
CA TRP A 95 -12.12 14.89 -5.07
C TRP A 95 -11.97 14.99 -3.56
N ASP A 96 -11.13 14.13 -2.99
CA ASP A 96 -10.71 14.23 -1.59
C ASP A 96 -9.31 13.63 -1.42
N LEU A 97 -8.79 13.68 -0.19
CA LEU A 97 -7.52 13.06 0.17
C LEU A 97 -7.48 11.58 -0.24
N SER A 98 -6.37 11.19 -0.84
CA SER A 98 -6.11 9.82 -1.26
C SER A 98 -6.06 8.87 -0.05
N PRO A 99 -6.31 7.57 -0.24
CA PRO A 99 -6.28 6.61 0.86
C PRO A 99 -4.94 6.62 1.61
N GLY A 100 -5.01 6.70 2.94
CA GLY A 100 -3.83 6.79 3.81
C GLY A 100 -3.22 8.19 3.94
N TYR A 101 -3.87 9.24 3.42
CA TYR A 101 -3.54 10.63 3.72
C TYR A 101 -4.45 11.17 4.83
N GLU A 102 -3.86 11.90 5.76
CA GLU A 102 -4.57 12.65 6.79
C GLU A 102 -4.10 14.11 6.82
N ILE A 103 -4.93 15.02 7.34
CA ILE A 103 -4.55 16.42 7.49
C ILE A 103 -3.43 16.52 8.53
N GLY A 104 -2.28 17.06 8.11
CA GLY A 104 -1.08 17.14 8.95
C GLY A 104 -0.18 15.91 8.84
N ASP A 105 -0.53 14.94 7.99
CA ASP A 105 0.41 13.91 7.56
C ASP A 105 1.65 14.57 6.92
N ARG A 106 2.82 14.08 7.30
CA ARG A 106 4.13 14.57 6.83
C ARG A 106 4.52 13.98 5.47
N THR A 107 3.78 13.00 4.97
CA THR A 107 4.15 12.31 3.72
C THR A 107 4.07 13.23 2.49
N GLY A 108 3.09 14.13 2.40
CA GLY A 108 2.96 15.07 1.28
C GLY A 108 3.06 14.37 -0.09
N PHE A 109 3.97 14.81 -0.96
CA PHE A 109 4.22 14.20 -2.26
C PHE A 109 5.27 13.06 -2.24
N ASN A 110 5.65 12.59 -1.05
CA ASN A 110 6.71 11.61 -0.84
C ASN A 110 6.19 10.22 -0.40
N ARG A 111 4.87 9.98 -0.46
CA ARG A 111 4.30 8.66 -0.09
C ARG A 111 4.64 7.62 -1.14
N ARG A 112 5.64 6.79 -0.86
CA ARG A 112 6.17 5.80 -1.80
C ARG A 112 5.20 4.64 -2.05
N ILE A 113 5.15 4.18 -3.30
CA ILE A 113 4.41 3.00 -3.75
C ILE A 113 5.39 1.83 -3.88
N SER A 114 5.02 0.69 -3.29
CA SER A 114 5.80 -0.55 -3.35
C SER A 114 5.33 -1.48 -4.48
N ASP A 115 6.10 -2.52 -4.76
CA ASP A 115 5.70 -3.59 -5.70
C ASP A 115 4.34 -4.20 -5.31
N GLY A 116 4.10 -4.40 -4.00
CA GLY A 116 2.84 -4.95 -3.52
C GLY A 116 1.62 -4.08 -3.84
N CYS A 117 1.78 -2.76 -3.87
CA CYS A 117 0.72 -1.84 -4.28
C CYS A 117 0.38 -2.03 -5.76
N VAL A 118 1.38 -1.93 -6.64
CA VAL A 118 1.15 -2.03 -8.08
C VAL A 118 0.75 -3.44 -8.51
N PHE A 119 1.22 -4.47 -7.82
CA PHE A 119 0.87 -5.87 -8.10
C PHE A 119 -0.64 -6.08 -8.19
N CYS A 120 -1.43 -5.48 -7.30
CA CYS A 120 -2.89 -5.63 -7.30
C CYS A 120 -3.61 -4.64 -8.23
N HIS A 121 -2.93 -3.56 -8.61
CA HIS A 121 -3.52 -2.41 -9.31
C HIS A 121 -3.13 -2.31 -10.78
N VAL A 122 -2.17 -3.11 -11.24
CA VAL A 122 -1.68 -3.10 -12.63
C VAL A 122 -1.53 -4.52 -13.16
N GLY A 123 -1.74 -4.70 -14.47
CA GLY A 123 -1.57 -6.00 -15.12
C GLY A 123 -0.13 -6.48 -15.05
N HIS A 124 0.79 -5.65 -15.50
CA HIS A 124 2.21 -5.92 -15.45
C HIS A 124 2.98 -4.60 -15.44
N ILE A 125 3.79 -4.41 -14.40
CA ILE A 125 4.71 -3.28 -14.27
C ILE A 125 6.12 -3.73 -14.59
N ASN A 126 6.92 -2.83 -15.13
CA ASN A 126 8.33 -3.08 -15.41
C ASN A 126 9.18 -2.87 -14.14
N SER A 127 9.08 -3.79 -13.18
CA SER A 127 9.89 -3.75 -11.94
C SER A 127 11.37 -4.04 -12.23
N GLU A 128 12.25 -3.49 -11.39
CA GLU A 128 13.68 -3.77 -11.39
C GLU A 128 13.99 -5.02 -10.54
N PRO A 129 14.43 -6.15 -11.12
CA PRO A 129 14.51 -7.42 -10.37
C PRO A 129 15.46 -7.41 -9.18
N ALA A 130 16.51 -6.58 -9.22
CA ALA A 130 17.55 -6.51 -8.20
C ALA A 130 17.29 -5.42 -7.15
N ALA A 131 16.20 -4.65 -7.27
CA ALA A 131 15.91 -3.56 -6.35
C ALA A 131 14.42 -3.45 -6.04
N GLU A 132 14.08 -3.70 -4.78
CA GLU A 132 12.71 -3.57 -4.28
C GLU A 132 12.17 -2.16 -4.54
N HIS A 133 10.91 -2.09 -4.97
CA HIS A 133 10.13 -0.87 -5.13
C HIS A 133 10.75 0.10 -6.13
N ARG A 134 11.46 -0.45 -7.13
CA ARG A 134 12.02 0.28 -8.26
C ARG A 134 11.45 -0.22 -9.58
N PHE A 135 11.25 0.72 -10.50
CA PHE A 135 10.54 0.52 -11.75
C PHE A 135 11.30 1.17 -12.91
N ARG A 136 11.21 0.57 -14.09
CA ARG A 136 11.90 1.01 -15.31
C ARG A 136 10.89 1.54 -16.32
N GLN A 137 11.35 2.44 -17.18
CA GLN A 137 10.57 2.86 -18.34
C GLN A 137 10.68 1.82 -19.47
N PRO A 138 9.60 1.56 -20.25
CA PRO A 138 8.24 2.02 -20.02
C PRO A 138 7.65 1.38 -18.75
N LEU A 139 6.95 2.18 -17.93
CA LEU A 139 6.46 1.74 -16.62
C LEU A 139 5.46 0.60 -16.73
N LEU A 140 4.47 0.73 -17.61
CA LEU A 140 3.35 -0.19 -17.74
C LEU A 140 3.55 -1.07 -18.97
N ILE A 141 3.63 -2.38 -18.73
CA ILE A 141 3.65 -3.38 -19.80
C ILE A 141 2.20 -3.81 -20.09
N GLU A 142 1.40 -3.99 -19.04
CA GLU A 142 -0.05 -4.20 -19.13
C GLU A 142 -0.79 -3.29 -18.16
N LYS A 143 -1.72 -2.48 -18.68
CA LYS A 143 -2.50 -1.51 -17.91
C LYS A 143 -3.44 -2.21 -16.91
N GLY A 144 -4.38 -3.02 -17.41
CA GLY A 144 -5.36 -3.72 -16.58
C GLY A 144 -4.88 -5.11 -16.15
N ILE A 145 -5.45 -5.67 -15.07
CA ILE A 145 -5.28 -7.09 -14.72
C ILE A 145 -5.68 -7.98 -15.92
N GLY A 146 -4.67 -8.54 -16.58
CA GLY A 146 -4.80 -9.34 -17.80
C GLY A 146 -5.07 -10.82 -17.55
N CYS A 147 -5.18 -11.59 -18.65
CA CYS A 147 -5.44 -13.03 -18.62
C CYS A 147 -4.39 -13.78 -17.78
N GLU A 148 -3.12 -13.42 -17.94
CA GLU A 148 -1.99 -14.15 -17.35
C GLU A 148 -2.01 -14.12 -15.82
N ARG A 149 -2.61 -13.09 -15.22
CA ARG A 149 -2.70 -12.98 -13.75
C ARG A 149 -3.52 -14.11 -13.12
N CYS A 150 -4.54 -14.59 -13.84
CA CYS A 150 -5.46 -15.61 -13.35
C CYS A 150 -5.23 -16.98 -14.00
N HIS A 151 -4.62 -17.00 -15.19
CA HIS A 151 -4.48 -18.20 -16.00
C HIS A 151 -3.03 -18.69 -16.17
N GLY A 152 -2.05 -17.86 -15.84
CA GLY A 152 -0.62 -18.16 -15.99
C GLY A 152 -0.03 -17.61 -17.30
N PRO A 153 1.30 -17.72 -17.51
CA PRO A 153 1.99 -17.10 -18.62
C PRO A 153 1.54 -17.62 -19.99
N GLY A 154 1.16 -16.71 -20.89
CA GLY A 154 0.72 -17.00 -22.25
C GLY A 154 1.86 -17.39 -23.19
N THR A 155 3.11 -17.03 -22.87
CA THR A 155 4.27 -17.42 -23.68
C THR A 155 4.44 -18.94 -23.70
N SER A 156 4.42 -19.59 -22.53
CA SER A 156 4.50 -21.06 -22.44
C SER A 156 3.35 -21.76 -23.15
N HIS A 157 2.17 -21.15 -23.15
CA HIS A 157 1.01 -21.64 -23.89
C HIS A 157 1.21 -21.58 -25.40
N SER A 158 1.66 -20.44 -25.91
CA SER A 158 1.96 -20.24 -27.32
C SER A 158 3.02 -21.24 -27.81
N GLU A 159 4.11 -21.42 -27.04
CA GLU A 159 5.17 -22.38 -27.35
C GLU A 159 4.69 -23.84 -27.32
N PHE A 160 3.83 -24.18 -26.34
CA PHE A 160 3.22 -25.50 -26.24
C PHE A 160 2.42 -25.87 -27.49
N HIS A 161 1.61 -24.95 -28.02
CA HIS A 161 0.83 -25.19 -29.24
C HIS A 161 1.65 -25.08 -30.52
N ALA A 162 2.65 -24.18 -30.56
CA ALA A 162 3.55 -24.02 -31.72
C ALA A 162 4.44 -25.25 -31.96
N SER A 163 4.86 -25.94 -30.88
CA SER A 163 5.74 -27.11 -30.96
C SER A 163 5.04 -28.39 -31.44
N MET A 164 3.73 -28.36 -31.77
CA MET A 164 2.93 -29.56 -32.09
C MET A 164 3.00 -30.65 -31.00
N ALA A 165 3.37 -30.26 -29.77
CA ALA A 165 3.40 -31.06 -28.56
C ALA A 165 2.03 -31.58 -28.02
N PRO A 166 0.83 -31.27 -28.58
CA PRO A 166 -0.36 -32.06 -28.24
C PRO A 166 -0.25 -33.56 -28.55
N LYS A 167 0.84 -34.03 -29.18
CA LYS A 167 1.11 -35.43 -29.49
C LYS A 167 1.78 -36.25 -28.37
N SER A 168 1.42 -36.07 -27.09
CA SER A 168 1.65 -37.09 -26.03
C SER A 168 1.29 -36.56 -24.64
N GLY A 169 0.03 -36.69 -24.19
CA GLY A 169 -0.36 -36.58 -22.76
C GLY A 169 0.08 -35.32 -21.98
N ALA A 170 0.64 -34.31 -22.65
CA ALA A 170 1.19 -33.11 -22.07
C ALA A 170 0.07 -32.10 -21.86
N THR A 171 0.06 -31.46 -20.70
CA THR A 171 -1.02 -30.56 -20.29
C THR A 171 -0.69 -29.13 -20.69
N ASP A 172 -1.69 -28.43 -21.22
CA ASP A 172 -1.60 -26.99 -21.49
C ASP A 172 -1.19 -26.24 -20.20
N PRO A 173 -0.19 -25.34 -20.26
CA PRO A 173 0.25 -24.58 -19.09
C PRO A 173 -0.79 -23.56 -18.60
N ILE A 174 -1.76 -23.16 -19.44
CA ILE A 174 -2.88 -22.31 -19.01
C ILE A 174 -3.78 -23.08 -18.03
N ARG A 175 -4.03 -22.47 -16.88
CA ARG A 175 -4.87 -23.05 -15.84
C ARG A 175 -6.29 -22.54 -15.93
N SER A 176 -7.25 -23.44 -15.80
CA SER A 176 -8.66 -23.08 -15.56
C SER A 176 -8.97 -23.21 -14.08
N ALA A 177 -9.53 -22.15 -13.48
CA ALA A 177 -9.88 -22.13 -12.06
C ALA A 177 -10.81 -23.30 -11.65
N GLY A 178 -11.70 -23.75 -12.56
CA GLY A 178 -12.60 -24.87 -12.30
C GLY A 178 -11.92 -26.24 -12.23
N ALA A 179 -10.68 -26.36 -12.72
CA ALA A 179 -9.90 -27.60 -12.70
C ALA A 179 -8.93 -27.68 -11.51
N LEU A 180 -8.85 -26.63 -10.69
CA LEU A 180 -7.96 -26.55 -9.53
C LEU A 180 -8.61 -27.11 -8.27
N SER A 181 -7.79 -27.46 -7.28
CA SER A 181 -8.29 -27.73 -5.93
C SER A 181 -9.00 -26.48 -5.38
N PRO A 182 -9.99 -26.60 -4.48
CA PRO A 182 -10.71 -25.45 -3.93
C PRO A 182 -9.79 -24.33 -3.40
N ALA A 183 -8.71 -24.70 -2.72
CA ALA A 183 -7.77 -23.72 -2.18
C ALA A 183 -6.92 -23.02 -3.23
N ALA A 184 -6.41 -23.76 -4.22
CA ALA A 184 -5.67 -23.16 -5.34
C ALA A 184 -6.58 -22.26 -6.20
N ARG A 185 -7.84 -22.68 -6.41
CA ARG A 185 -8.87 -21.88 -7.08
C ARG A 185 -9.10 -20.56 -6.35
N ASP A 186 -9.30 -20.61 -5.03
CA ASP A 186 -9.59 -19.42 -4.23
C ASP A 186 -8.35 -18.52 -4.10
N SER A 187 -7.15 -19.12 -4.05
CA SER A 187 -5.86 -18.41 -3.99
C SER A 187 -5.64 -17.46 -5.17
N ILE A 188 -6.15 -17.79 -6.36
CA ILE A 188 -6.13 -16.88 -7.52
C ILE A 188 -6.75 -15.53 -7.15
N CYS A 189 -7.87 -15.51 -6.43
CA CYS A 189 -8.53 -14.28 -6.01
C CYS A 189 -7.82 -13.63 -4.81
N TYR A 190 -7.25 -14.44 -3.92
CA TYR A 190 -6.62 -13.97 -2.69
C TYR A 190 -5.36 -13.13 -2.96
N GLN A 191 -4.69 -13.34 -4.10
CA GLN A 191 -3.58 -12.50 -4.60
C GLN A 191 -3.82 -10.99 -4.39
N CYS A 192 -5.05 -10.53 -4.66
CA CYS A 192 -5.41 -9.10 -4.58
C CYS A 192 -6.52 -8.83 -3.56
N HIS A 193 -7.35 -9.82 -3.23
CA HIS A 193 -8.52 -9.64 -2.38
C HIS A 193 -8.32 -10.08 -0.94
N LEU A 194 -7.15 -10.60 -0.56
CA LEU A 194 -6.76 -10.94 0.81
C LEU A 194 -5.50 -10.16 1.19
N LEU A 195 -5.67 -8.98 1.79
CA LEU A 195 -4.56 -8.20 2.36
C LEU A 195 -4.33 -8.53 3.84
N GLY A 196 -5.39 -8.93 4.55
CA GLY A 196 -5.35 -9.12 6.00
C GLY A 196 -5.04 -7.83 6.75
N ARG A 197 -4.63 -7.98 8.01
CA ARG A 197 -3.98 -6.91 8.78
C ARG A 197 -2.59 -6.64 8.25
N GLU A 198 -1.89 -7.71 7.89
CA GLU A 198 -0.56 -7.63 7.31
C GLU A 198 -0.31 -8.82 6.39
N ARG A 199 0.37 -8.55 5.28
CA ARG A 199 0.81 -9.58 4.35
C ARG A 199 2.32 -9.50 4.22
N VAL A 200 2.99 -10.60 4.52
CA VAL A 200 4.46 -10.70 4.51
C VAL A 200 4.87 -11.71 3.45
N LEU A 201 5.66 -11.29 2.47
CA LEU A 201 6.30 -12.20 1.51
C LEU A 201 7.18 -13.21 2.24
N ARG A 202 7.14 -14.46 1.82
CA ARG A 202 8.06 -15.50 2.30
C ARG A 202 9.48 -15.22 1.81
N THR A 203 10.47 -15.71 2.55
CA THR A 203 11.87 -15.52 2.21
C THR A 203 12.16 -16.07 0.82
N GLY A 204 12.80 -15.27 -0.03
CA GLY A 204 13.13 -15.64 -1.41
C GLY A 204 11.99 -15.49 -2.43
N HIS A 205 10.81 -15.01 -2.02
CA HIS A 205 9.69 -14.74 -2.93
C HIS A 205 9.55 -13.24 -3.25
N SER A 206 9.10 -12.96 -4.46
CA SER A 206 8.66 -11.65 -4.95
C SER A 206 7.13 -11.60 -5.11
N GLU A 207 6.56 -10.40 -5.18
CA GLU A 207 5.11 -10.24 -5.42
C GLU A 207 4.69 -10.95 -6.72
N SER A 208 5.56 -10.99 -7.74
CA SER A 208 5.29 -11.56 -9.06
C SER A 208 5.45 -13.08 -9.17
N ASP A 209 5.82 -13.80 -8.11
CA ASP A 209 6.15 -15.23 -8.20
C ASP A 209 4.93 -16.15 -8.24
N PHE A 210 3.79 -15.71 -7.70
CA PHE A 210 2.58 -16.52 -7.65
C PHE A 210 2.14 -17.00 -9.05
N ARG A 211 1.81 -18.28 -9.17
CA ARG A 211 1.21 -18.86 -10.37
C ARG A 211 -0.13 -19.51 -10.02
N PRO A 212 -1.14 -19.42 -10.91
CA PRO A 212 -2.40 -20.13 -10.71
C PRO A 212 -2.16 -21.63 -10.51
N GLY A 213 -2.68 -22.17 -9.41
CA GLY A 213 -2.37 -23.53 -8.95
C GLY A 213 -1.61 -23.54 -7.63
N ASP A 214 -0.85 -22.49 -7.35
CA ASP A 214 -0.19 -22.28 -6.06
C ASP A 214 -1.21 -21.91 -4.98
N LEU A 215 -0.80 -22.09 -3.73
CA LEU A 215 -1.52 -21.59 -2.57
C LEU A 215 -1.02 -20.18 -2.24
N ILE A 216 -1.90 -19.35 -1.67
CA ILE A 216 -1.46 -18.02 -1.20
C ILE A 216 -0.35 -18.14 -0.14
N SER A 217 -0.42 -19.18 0.70
CA SER A 217 0.57 -19.50 1.74
C SER A 217 1.90 -20.01 1.20
N ASP A 218 1.99 -20.37 -0.08
CA ASP A 218 3.28 -20.71 -0.70
C ASP A 218 4.16 -19.47 -0.87
N HIS A 219 3.56 -18.29 -0.98
CA HIS A 219 4.25 -17.03 -1.31
C HIS A 219 4.14 -15.97 -0.23
N TRP A 220 3.02 -15.92 0.51
CA TRP A 220 2.79 -14.93 1.56
C TRP A 220 2.27 -15.56 2.85
N VAL A 221 2.73 -15.04 3.98
CA VAL A 221 2.04 -15.23 5.27
C VAL A 221 1.09 -14.05 5.46
N VAL A 222 -0.22 -14.35 5.42
CA VAL A 222 -1.27 -13.36 5.68
C VAL A 222 -1.69 -13.45 7.14
N LEU A 223 -1.49 -12.35 7.85
CA LEU A 223 -1.86 -12.17 9.25
C LEU A 223 -3.21 -11.43 9.33
N VAL A 224 -4.14 -11.99 10.09
CA VAL A 224 -5.48 -11.45 10.34
C VAL A 224 -5.72 -11.33 11.84
N SER A 225 -6.68 -10.51 12.21
CA SER A 225 -7.11 -10.35 13.59
C SER A 225 -7.90 -11.59 14.05
N ASP A 226 -7.65 -12.05 15.28
CA ASP A 226 -8.27 -13.25 15.85
C ASP A 226 -9.78 -13.12 16.17
N HIS A 227 -10.31 -11.89 16.21
CA HIS A 227 -11.68 -11.61 16.67
C HIS A 227 -12.55 -10.77 15.73
N THR A 228 -12.00 -10.16 14.66
CA THR A 228 -12.74 -9.17 13.84
C THR A 228 -13.03 -9.66 12.42
N VAL A 229 -13.99 -10.57 12.28
CA VAL A 229 -14.50 -11.01 10.96
C VAL A 229 -15.40 -9.94 10.29
N ASP A 230 -15.97 -9.01 11.07
CA ASP A 230 -16.86 -7.96 10.57
C ASP A 230 -16.12 -6.66 10.18
N ASN A 231 -14.79 -6.71 10.03
CA ASN A 231 -13.99 -5.57 9.59
C ASN A 231 -14.09 -5.40 8.05
N LEU A 232 -14.73 -4.32 7.61
CA LEU A 232 -14.98 -4.00 6.20
C LEU A 232 -13.80 -3.27 5.53
N ARG A 233 -12.58 -3.77 5.72
CA ARG A 233 -11.43 -3.28 4.94
C ARG A 233 -11.63 -3.57 3.45
N VAL A 234 -11.11 -2.69 2.61
CA VAL A 234 -10.90 -3.03 1.20
C VAL A 234 -9.98 -4.25 1.13
N ALA A 235 -10.36 -5.22 0.29
CA ALA A 235 -9.66 -6.50 0.15
C ALA A 235 -9.64 -7.37 1.44
N SER A 236 -10.77 -7.44 2.17
CA SER A 236 -11.03 -8.44 3.23
C SER A 236 -12.17 -9.43 2.89
N HIS A 237 -12.63 -9.49 1.63
CA HIS A 237 -13.74 -10.38 1.23
C HIS A 237 -13.51 -11.86 1.58
N PRO A 238 -12.29 -12.41 1.41
CA PRO A 238 -11.98 -13.77 1.82
C PRO A 238 -12.12 -14.02 3.32
N GLU A 239 -11.71 -13.07 4.17
CA GLU A 239 -11.85 -13.16 5.63
C GLU A 239 -13.32 -13.37 6.03
N GLN A 240 -14.21 -12.58 5.41
CA GLN A 240 -15.65 -12.65 5.63
C GLN A 240 -16.26 -13.92 5.00
N MET A 241 -15.87 -14.25 3.77
CA MET A 241 -16.42 -15.38 3.02
C MET A 241 -16.09 -16.71 3.71
N VAL A 242 -14.83 -16.94 4.09
CA VAL A 242 -14.39 -18.19 4.75
C VAL A 242 -15.05 -18.37 6.12
N SER A 243 -15.37 -17.26 6.79
CA SER A 243 -16.09 -17.26 8.05
C SER A 243 -17.60 -17.46 7.91
N SER A 244 -18.16 -17.31 6.71
CA SER A 244 -19.58 -17.51 6.46
C SER A 244 -19.99 -18.98 6.64
N ARG A 245 -21.19 -19.19 7.17
CA ARG A 245 -21.76 -20.55 7.31
C ARG A 245 -21.89 -21.24 5.95
N CYS A 246 -22.23 -20.49 4.90
CA CYS A 246 -22.37 -21.01 3.55
C CYS A 246 -21.06 -21.62 3.04
N TYR A 247 -19.94 -20.91 3.21
CA TYR A 247 -18.62 -21.40 2.81
C TYR A 247 -18.23 -22.65 3.60
N GLN A 248 -18.35 -22.59 4.93
CA GLN A 248 -17.99 -23.70 5.82
C GLN A 248 -18.79 -24.97 5.53
N MET A 249 -20.10 -24.84 5.30
CA MET A 249 -20.98 -25.98 4.99
C MET A 249 -20.79 -26.50 3.56
N SER A 250 -20.26 -25.70 2.64
CA SER A 250 -20.01 -26.12 1.26
C SER A 250 -18.89 -27.16 1.12
N GLN A 251 -18.04 -27.30 2.14
CA GLN A 251 -16.88 -28.21 2.14
C GLN A 251 -15.98 -28.02 0.89
N GLY A 252 -15.70 -26.75 0.54
CA GLY A 252 -14.85 -26.37 -0.60
C GLY A 252 -15.56 -26.29 -1.95
N LYS A 253 -16.84 -26.67 -2.03
CA LYS A 253 -17.62 -26.56 -3.28
C LYS A 253 -17.92 -25.10 -3.64
N MET A 254 -18.09 -24.23 -2.65
CA MET A 254 -18.29 -22.79 -2.86
C MET A 254 -16.95 -22.05 -2.88
N GLY A 255 -16.86 -21.01 -3.73
CA GLY A 255 -15.75 -20.06 -3.76
C GLY A 255 -16.17 -18.78 -4.47
N CYS A 256 -15.22 -17.92 -4.81
CA CYS A 256 -15.49 -16.61 -5.43
C CYS A 256 -16.31 -16.74 -6.73
N ILE A 257 -15.92 -17.68 -7.59
CA ILE A 257 -16.54 -17.91 -8.91
C ILE A 257 -17.89 -18.63 -8.85
N THR A 258 -18.30 -19.13 -7.67
CA THR A 258 -19.67 -19.61 -7.48
C THR A 258 -20.66 -18.44 -7.61
N CYS A 259 -20.26 -17.27 -7.13
CA CYS A 259 -21.11 -16.09 -7.09
C CYS A 259 -20.76 -15.01 -8.13
N HIS A 260 -19.52 -14.98 -8.61
CA HIS A 260 -19.04 -13.95 -9.54
C HIS A 260 -18.58 -14.56 -10.87
N ASP A 261 -18.81 -13.83 -11.96
CA ASP A 261 -18.10 -14.06 -13.21
C ASP A 261 -16.78 -13.27 -13.17
N PRO A 262 -15.61 -13.91 -13.31
CA PRO A 262 -14.33 -13.20 -13.31
C PRO A 262 -14.11 -12.35 -14.58
N HIS A 263 -14.81 -12.64 -15.68
CA HIS A 263 -14.63 -11.98 -16.98
C HIS A 263 -15.59 -10.81 -17.19
N SER A 264 -16.80 -10.88 -16.63
CA SER A 264 -17.84 -9.87 -16.82
C SER A 264 -18.46 -9.40 -15.50
N LYS A 265 -19.00 -8.18 -15.50
CA LYS A 265 -19.86 -7.68 -14.42
C LYS A 265 -21.30 -7.68 -14.94
N PRO A 266 -22.29 -8.09 -14.13
CA PRO A 266 -23.69 -7.97 -14.54
C PRO A 266 -24.07 -6.49 -14.66
N GLU A 267 -24.87 -6.19 -15.68
CA GLU A 267 -25.48 -4.88 -15.87
C GLU A 267 -26.35 -4.49 -14.66
N GLU A 268 -26.55 -3.18 -14.45
CA GLU A 268 -27.33 -2.66 -13.31
C GLU A 268 -28.73 -3.28 -13.24
N SER A 269 -29.41 -3.38 -14.39
CA SER A 269 -30.76 -3.92 -14.51
C SER A 269 -30.85 -5.43 -14.21
N GLU A 270 -29.78 -6.18 -14.48
CA GLU A 270 -29.75 -7.64 -14.32
C GLU A 270 -29.20 -8.08 -12.96
N ARG A 271 -28.53 -7.17 -12.24
CA ARG A 271 -27.77 -7.47 -11.02
C ARG A 271 -28.56 -8.24 -9.97
N VAL A 272 -29.79 -7.81 -9.70
CA VAL A 272 -30.64 -8.45 -8.69
C VAL A 272 -30.95 -9.90 -9.08
N HIS A 273 -31.38 -10.12 -10.33
CA HIS A 273 -31.68 -11.45 -10.83
C HIS A 273 -30.42 -12.34 -10.87
N PHE A 274 -29.31 -11.81 -11.35
CA PHE A 274 -28.02 -12.49 -11.48
C PHE A 274 -27.51 -13.04 -10.13
N TYR A 275 -27.57 -12.26 -9.05
CA TYR A 275 -27.12 -12.73 -7.74
C TYR A 275 -28.18 -13.59 -7.03
N ARG A 276 -29.47 -13.29 -7.20
CA ARG A 276 -30.55 -14.10 -6.64
C ARG A 276 -30.52 -15.53 -7.16
N SER A 277 -30.33 -15.73 -8.46
CA SER A 277 -30.32 -17.08 -9.06
C SER A 277 -29.19 -17.97 -8.50
N ARG A 278 -28.05 -17.38 -8.12
CA ARG A 278 -26.93 -18.06 -7.46
C ARG A 278 -27.24 -18.45 -6.03
N CYS A 279 -27.94 -17.61 -5.28
CA CYS A 279 -28.42 -18.02 -3.96
C CYS A 279 -29.36 -19.23 -4.10
N GLN A 280 -30.23 -19.20 -5.12
CA GLN A 280 -31.23 -20.22 -5.36
C GLN A 280 -30.67 -21.56 -5.86
N THR A 281 -29.40 -21.66 -6.29
CA THR A 281 -28.80 -22.97 -6.62
C THR A 281 -28.65 -23.87 -5.39
N CYS A 282 -28.57 -23.28 -4.19
CA CYS A 282 -28.54 -24.01 -2.92
C CYS A 282 -29.80 -23.76 -2.08
N HIS A 283 -30.54 -22.68 -2.35
CA HIS A 283 -31.76 -22.27 -1.64
C HIS A 283 -32.98 -22.33 -2.57
N SER A 284 -33.27 -23.50 -3.13
CA SER A 284 -34.38 -23.73 -4.09
C SER A 284 -35.65 -24.30 -3.44
N ASP A 285 -35.54 -24.94 -2.28
CA ASP A 285 -36.59 -25.77 -1.71
C ASP A 285 -37.42 -25.01 -0.66
N GLU A 286 -38.64 -25.47 -0.37
CA GLU A 286 -39.57 -24.81 0.57
C GLU A 286 -38.96 -24.59 1.97
N GLU A 287 -38.12 -25.52 2.45
CA GLU A 287 -37.38 -25.42 3.73
C GLU A 287 -36.31 -24.30 3.74
N SER A 288 -35.86 -23.88 2.55
CA SER A 288 -34.86 -22.83 2.35
C SER A 288 -35.47 -21.50 1.90
N SER A 289 -36.80 -21.41 1.87
CA SER A 289 -37.53 -20.22 1.46
C SER A 289 -37.25 -19.02 2.37
N CYS A 290 -37.22 -17.83 1.77
CA CYS A 290 -36.96 -16.60 2.52
C CYS A 290 -38.10 -16.34 3.51
N SER A 291 -37.79 -16.39 4.81
CA SER A 291 -38.73 -16.19 5.92
C SER A 291 -39.10 -14.72 6.19
N ALA A 292 -38.59 -13.79 5.39
CA ALA A 292 -38.99 -12.39 5.46
C ALA A 292 -40.42 -12.22 4.94
N ASP A 293 -41.15 -11.23 5.47
CA ASP A 293 -42.52 -10.98 5.05
C ASP A 293 -42.58 -10.60 3.56
N PRO A 294 -43.66 -10.98 2.83
CA PRO A 294 -43.76 -10.72 1.40
C PRO A 294 -43.62 -9.24 1.01
N ALA A 295 -44.11 -8.32 1.85
CA ALA A 295 -44.04 -6.89 1.56
C ALA A 295 -42.60 -6.37 1.60
N SER A 296 -41.81 -6.76 2.61
CA SER A 296 -40.38 -6.45 2.72
C SER A 296 -39.56 -7.05 1.57
N ARG A 297 -39.91 -8.25 1.11
CA ARG A 297 -39.25 -8.85 -0.06
C ARG A 297 -39.53 -8.04 -1.32
N VAL A 298 -40.78 -7.62 -1.54
CA VAL A 298 -41.17 -6.82 -2.71
C VAL A 298 -40.52 -5.43 -2.67
N SER A 299 -40.43 -4.78 -1.51
CA SER A 299 -39.81 -3.46 -1.39
C SER A 299 -38.34 -3.44 -1.77
N GLU A 300 -37.64 -4.56 -1.55
CA GLU A 300 -36.23 -4.74 -1.93
C GLU A 300 -36.06 -5.37 -3.32
N ASN A 301 -37.10 -5.31 -4.17
CA ASN A 301 -37.16 -5.97 -5.47
C ASN A 301 -36.73 -7.43 -5.43
N ASN A 302 -37.11 -8.13 -4.35
CA ASN A 302 -36.80 -9.54 -4.17
C ASN A 302 -35.27 -9.83 -4.14
N SER A 303 -34.44 -8.84 -3.78
CA SER A 303 -32.99 -8.96 -3.74
C SER A 303 -32.49 -9.66 -2.48
N CYS A 304 -31.90 -10.85 -2.62
CA CYS A 304 -31.26 -11.54 -1.50
C CYS A 304 -30.10 -10.73 -0.91
N ILE A 305 -29.29 -10.11 -1.79
CA ILE A 305 -28.10 -9.36 -1.38
C ILE A 305 -28.40 -8.04 -0.68
N ALA A 306 -29.61 -7.47 -0.87
CA ALA A 306 -30.03 -6.25 -0.16
C ALA A 306 -30.09 -6.47 1.37
N CYS A 307 -30.56 -7.64 1.80
CA CYS A 307 -30.70 -7.98 3.22
C CYS A 307 -29.52 -8.78 3.77
N HIS A 308 -29.00 -9.74 2.98
CA HIS A 308 -28.00 -10.70 3.45
C HIS A 308 -26.56 -10.26 3.23
N MET A 309 -26.32 -9.29 2.35
CA MET A 309 -25.00 -8.74 2.08
C MET A 309 -25.02 -7.20 2.15
N PRO A 310 -25.37 -6.62 3.32
CA PRO A 310 -25.53 -5.18 3.44
C PRO A 310 -24.24 -4.45 3.10
N LYS A 311 -24.37 -3.26 2.49
CA LYS A 311 -23.24 -2.34 2.30
C LYS A 311 -22.96 -1.59 3.59
N ALA A 312 -21.68 -1.39 3.91
CA ALA A 312 -21.25 -0.45 4.92
C ALA A 312 -19.95 0.26 4.50
N PRO A 313 -19.62 1.42 5.08
CA PRO A 313 -18.39 2.15 4.77
C PRO A 313 -17.15 1.27 4.96
N ALA A 314 -16.16 1.43 4.10
CA ALA A 314 -14.86 0.80 4.29
C ALA A 314 -14.08 1.52 5.40
N SER A 315 -13.41 0.77 6.27
CA SER A 315 -12.65 1.34 7.40
C SER A 315 -11.32 1.99 6.97
N ASN A 316 -10.74 1.60 5.84
CA ASN A 316 -9.40 2.02 5.40
C ASN A 316 -9.35 2.83 4.10
N VAL A 317 -10.50 3.08 3.45
CA VAL A 317 -10.58 3.85 2.21
C VAL A 317 -11.78 4.81 2.29
N PRO A 318 -11.55 6.14 2.26
CA PRO A 318 -12.62 7.11 2.26
C PRO A 318 -13.60 6.93 1.09
N HIS A 319 -14.83 7.41 1.26
CA HIS A 319 -15.85 7.50 0.20
C HIS A 319 -16.15 6.18 -0.54
N THR A 320 -15.81 5.03 0.06
CA THR A 320 -16.00 3.71 -0.53
C THR A 320 -16.86 2.85 0.39
N ALA A 321 -17.97 2.30 -0.13
CA ALA A 321 -18.79 1.33 0.59
C ALA A 321 -18.49 -0.10 0.12
N ARG A 322 -18.47 -1.07 1.05
CA ARG A 322 -18.25 -2.50 0.75
C ARG A 322 -19.45 -3.34 1.14
N THR A 323 -19.70 -4.34 0.31
CA THR A 323 -20.73 -5.36 0.52
C THR A 323 -20.19 -6.42 1.49
N LYS A 324 -20.91 -6.72 2.57
CA LYS A 324 -20.50 -7.75 3.54
C LYS A 324 -20.58 -9.16 2.92
N HIS A 325 -19.44 -9.83 2.78
CA HIS A 325 -19.32 -11.20 2.25
C HIS A 325 -19.48 -12.29 3.33
N LEU A 326 -19.84 -11.89 4.56
CA LEU A 326 -20.21 -12.81 5.64
C LEU A 326 -21.57 -13.50 5.38
N ILE A 327 -22.41 -12.90 4.54
CA ILE A 327 -23.75 -13.38 4.16
C ILE A 327 -24.60 -13.65 5.41
N VAL A 328 -25.03 -12.57 6.07
CA VAL A 328 -25.67 -12.63 7.39
C VAL A 328 -27.12 -13.09 7.29
N ARG A 329 -27.60 -13.90 8.25
CA ARG A 329 -29.02 -14.31 8.29
C ARG A 329 -29.94 -13.17 8.74
N HIS A 330 -29.49 -12.33 9.68
CA HIS A 330 -30.27 -11.24 10.26
C HIS A 330 -29.51 -9.91 10.18
N ARG A 331 -30.05 -8.96 9.41
CA ARG A 331 -29.46 -7.62 9.19
C ARG A 331 -29.23 -6.84 10.50
N LYS A 332 -30.15 -6.95 11.47
CA LYS A 332 -30.15 -6.14 12.71
C LYS A 332 -29.00 -6.46 13.67
N ASN A 333 -28.42 -7.66 13.61
CA ASN A 333 -27.34 -8.06 14.52
C ASN A 333 -25.95 -7.64 14.01
N HIS A 334 -25.86 -7.11 12.79
CA HIS A 334 -24.59 -6.76 12.12
C HIS A 334 -24.65 -5.36 11.47
N ALA A 335 -25.55 -4.50 11.95
CA ALA A 335 -25.70 -3.11 11.52
C ALA A 335 -24.84 -2.12 12.32
N GLY A 336 -23.87 -2.62 13.11
CA GLY A 336 -22.90 -1.79 13.82
C GLY A 336 -21.76 -1.30 12.92
N ASP A 337 -21.04 -0.27 13.38
CA ASP A 337 -19.81 0.19 12.74
C ASP A 337 -18.81 -0.95 12.57
N PRO A 338 -17.97 -0.93 11.51
CA PRO A 338 -16.90 -1.91 11.37
C PRO A 338 -16.08 -1.93 12.66
N GLY A 339 -15.85 -3.12 13.23
CA GLY A 339 -14.97 -3.23 14.39
C GLY A 339 -13.58 -2.71 14.03
N GLU A 340 -13.07 -1.75 14.80
CA GLU A 340 -11.68 -1.30 14.67
C GLU A 340 -10.73 -2.43 15.08
N ASP A 341 -9.65 -2.60 14.31
CA ASP A 341 -8.55 -3.44 14.74
C ASP A 341 -7.81 -2.73 15.87
N SER A 342 -8.13 -3.11 17.11
CA SER A 342 -7.38 -2.61 18.26
C SER A 342 -6.01 -3.29 18.31
N ALA A 343 -4.99 -2.59 18.83
CA ALA A 343 -3.68 -3.18 19.13
C ALA A 343 -3.75 -4.35 20.15
N ALA A 344 -4.89 -4.53 20.84
CA ALA A 344 -5.13 -5.62 21.78
C ALA A 344 -5.67 -6.91 21.12
N SER A 345 -6.05 -6.87 19.85
CA SER A 345 -6.49 -8.07 19.11
C SER A 345 -5.30 -8.94 18.76
N GLY A 346 -5.37 -10.24 19.05
CA GLY A 346 -4.31 -11.17 18.70
C GLY A 346 -4.18 -11.31 17.19
N ILE A 347 -2.95 -11.56 16.74
CA ILE A 347 -2.65 -11.76 15.32
C ILE A 347 -2.50 -13.26 15.05
N ILE A 348 -3.29 -13.78 14.11
CA ILE A 348 -3.24 -15.17 13.67
C ILE A 348 -3.04 -15.25 12.16
N PRO A 349 -2.38 -16.28 11.63
CA PRO A 349 -2.33 -16.47 10.19
C PRO A 349 -3.71 -16.92 9.68
N PHE A 350 -4.12 -16.39 8.53
CA PHE A 350 -5.43 -16.64 7.92
C PHE A 350 -5.74 -18.13 7.72
N GLU A 351 -4.75 -18.93 7.33
CA GLU A 351 -4.95 -20.31 6.85
C GLU A 351 -4.55 -21.41 7.84
N ARG A 352 -4.58 -21.17 9.17
CA ARG A 352 -4.20 -22.20 10.19
C ARG A 352 -4.88 -23.57 10.01
N ARG A 353 -6.00 -23.64 9.27
CA ARG A 353 -6.83 -24.85 9.15
C ARG A 353 -6.61 -25.66 7.87
N THR A 354 -5.83 -25.19 6.90
CA THR A 354 -5.80 -25.83 5.57
C THR A 354 -4.41 -26.12 5.02
N PHE A 355 -3.34 -25.37 5.35
CA PHE A 355 -2.00 -25.59 4.77
C PHE A 355 -0.85 -25.22 5.74
N PRO A 356 0.31 -25.90 5.67
CA PRO A 356 1.37 -25.72 6.66
C PRO A 356 2.23 -24.49 6.35
N VAL A 357 1.86 -23.33 6.92
CA VAL A 357 2.85 -22.28 7.22
C VAL A 357 3.77 -22.85 8.31
N THR A 358 5.08 -22.89 8.08
CA THR A 358 6.01 -23.41 9.08
C THR A 358 6.05 -22.50 10.31
N ASP A 359 6.43 -23.03 11.46
CA ASP A 359 6.61 -22.21 12.66
C ASP A 359 7.66 -21.10 12.44
N GLN A 360 8.65 -21.35 11.58
CA GLN A 360 9.67 -20.36 11.20
C GLN A 360 9.08 -19.24 10.33
N ASP A 361 8.30 -19.58 9.29
CA ASP A 361 7.64 -18.57 8.44
C ASP A 361 6.67 -17.71 9.26
N LEU A 362 5.94 -18.34 10.18
CA LEU A 362 5.03 -17.63 11.07
C LEU A 362 5.77 -16.72 12.05
N ALA A 363 6.83 -17.23 12.70
CA ALA A 363 7.67 -16.43 13.60
C ALA A 363 8.28 -15.23 12.87
N ARG A 364 8.76 -15.44 11.63
CA ARG A 364 9.26 -14.36 10.77
C ARG A 364 8.20 -13.31 10.49
N ALA A 365 7.03 -13.71 10.01
CA ALA A 365 5.96 -12.77 9.66
C ALA A 365 5.46 -11.99 10.88
N VAL A 366 5.25 -12.67 12.01
CA VAL A 366 4.82 -12.04 13.27
C VAL A 366 5.91 -11.12 13.81
N GLY A 367 7.19 -11.54 13.76
CA GLY A 367 8.32 -10.72 14.17
C GLY A 367 8.46 -9.44 13.34
N ILE A 368 8.28 -9.50 12.01
CA ILE A 368 8.25 -8.32 11.13
C ILE A 368 7.08 -7.40 11.49
N SER A 369 5.91 -7.97 11.79
CA SER A 369 4.73 -7.22 12.23
C SER A 369 5.01 -6.43 13.52
N PHE A 370 5.57 -7.11 14.53
CA PHE A 370 5.97 -6.47 15.78
C PHE A 370 7.05 -5.41 15.58
N CYS A 371 8.04 -5.63 14.70
CA CYS A 371 9.05 -4.62 14.38
C CYS A 371 8.42 -3.36 13.79
N ARG A 372 7.48 -3.50 12.85
CA ARG A 372 6.78 -2.36 12.22
C ARG A 372 5.93 -1.60 13.24
N GLN A 373 5.22 -2.34 14.10
CA GLN A 373 4.46 -1.74 15.20
C GLN A 373 5.40 -1.00 16.18
N ALA A 374 6.51 -1.62 16.56
CA ALA A 374 7.50 -1.04 17.45
C ALA A 374 8.06 0.28 16.91
N LEU A 375 8.34 0.36 15.61
CA LEU A 375 8.81 1.58 14.95
C LEU A 375 7.71 2.65 14.87
N LEU A 376 6.47 2.24 14.60
CA LEU A 376 5.32 3.16 14.48
C LEU A 376 5.01 3.86 15.81
N VAL A 377 4.97 3.11 16.91
CA VAL A 377 4.60 3.62 18.24
C VAL A 377 5.79 3.80 19.19
N ASN A 378 7.01 3.62 18.70
CA ASN A 378 8.26 3.69 19.48
C ASN A 378 8.23 2.80 20.74
N SER A 379 7.81 1.53 20.58
CA SER A 379 7.59 0.57 21.67
C SER A 379 8.78 -0.37 21.84
N SER A 380 9.47 -0.29 22.98
CA SER A 380 10.57 -1.20 23.33
C SER A 380 10.08 -2.63 23.63
N THR A 381 8.86 -2.78 24.15
CA THR A 381 8.25 -4.09 24.39
C THR A 381 8.02 -4.84 23.09
N ASP A 382 7.43 -4.18 22.09
CA ASP A 382 7.20 -4.80 20.78
C ASP A 382 8.52 -5.08 20.07
N ALA A 383 9.52 -4.19 20.22
CA ALA A 383 10.86 -4.42 19.69
C ALA A 383 11.54 -5.65 20.32
N ALA A 384 11.36 -5.90 21.62
CA ALA A 384 11.87 -7.09 22.28
C ALA A 384 11.20 -8.37 21.76
N ILE A 385 9.88 -8.37 21.61
CA ILE A 385 9.13 -9.49 21.04
C ILE A 385 9.59 -9.77 19.60
N ALA A 386 9.71 -8.73 18.78
CA ALA A 386 10.22 -8.85 17.41
C ALA A 386 11.63 -9.45 17.39
N LEU A 387 12.53 -8.99 18.28
CA LEU A 387 13.90 -9.46 18.34
C LEU A 387 13.98 -10.94 18.75
N ASP A 388 13.18 -11.37 19.73
CA ASP A 388 13.12 -12.78 20.17
C ASP A 388 12.66 -13.71 19.04
N LEU A 389 11.73 -13.25 18.19
CA LEU A 389 11.23 -14.01 17.04
C LEU A 389 12.20 -14.00 15.85
N LEU A 390 12.86 -12.86 15.58
CA LEU A 390 13.64 -12.65 14.36
C LEU A 390 15.13 -12.98 14.50
N ALA A 391 15.74 -12.76 15.67
CA ALA A 391 17.17 -13.01 15.85
C ALA A 391 17.57 -14.47 15.56
N PRO A 392 16.80 -15.50 15.94
CA PRO A 392 17.11 -16.90 15.59
C PRO A 392 16.97 -17.21 14.09
N LEU A 393 16.31 -16.34 13.32
CA LEU A 393 15.99 -16.52 11.90
C LEU A 393 16.89 -15.70 10.98
N MET A 394 17.86 -14.97 11.52
CA MET A 394 18.79 -14.18 10.73
C MET A 394 19.54 -15.04 9.71
N SER A 395 19.44 -14.65 8.44
CA SER A 395 20.18 -15.23 7.33
C SER A 395 20.71 -14.11 6.44
N GLN A 396 21.86 -14.34 5.80
CA GLN A 396 22.45 -13.38 4.85
C GLN A 396 21.56 -13.14 3.62
N ASP A 397 20.62 -14.04 3.35
CA ASP A 397 19.71 -13.93 2.21
C ASP A 397 18.39 -13.18 2.54
N ASP A 398 18.20 -12.76 3.79
CA ASP A 398 16.96 -12.11 4.25
C ASP A 398 17.20 -10.70 4.81
N MET A 399 17.47 -9.78 3.88
CA MET A 399 17.77 -8.37 4.22
C MET A 399 16.66 -7.69 5.01
N LEU A 400 15.39 -8.10 4.82
CA LEU A 400 14.27 -7.57 5.59
C LEU A 400 14.36 -7.97 7.06
N VAL A 401 14.66 -9.24 7.35
CA VAL A 401 14.86 -9.71 8.74
C VAL A 401 16.06 -9.01 9.37
N LEU A 402 17.19 -8.91 8.64
CA LEU A 402 18.40 -8.24 9.16
C LEU A 402 18.12 -6.76 9.48
N HIS A 403 17.41 -6.05 8.60
CA HIS A 403 16.98 -4.68 8.83
C HIS A 403 16.05 -4.57 10.06
N CYS A 404 15.02 -5.42 10.16
CA CYS A 404 14.11 -5.41 11.31
C CYS A 404 14.82 -5.69 12.63
N VAL A 405 15.75 -6.65 12.65
CA VAL A 405 16.58 -6.94 13.82
C VAL A 405 17.43 -5.74 14.21
N ALA A 406 18.09 -5.09 13.24
CA ALA A 406 18.91 -3.92 13.50
C ALA A 406 18.09 -2.74 14.04
N GLU A 407 16.90 -2.48 13.50
CA GLU A 407 15.95 -1.49 14.00
C GLU A 407 15.51 -1.78 15.44
N CYS A 408 15.16 -3.03 15.74
CA CYS A 408 14.78 -3.43 17.10
C CYS A 408 15.95 -3.27 18.08
N MET A 409 17.19 -3.57 17.67
CA MET A 409 18.38 -3.29 18.47
C MET A 409 18.54 -1.79 18.77
N VAL A 410 18.23 -0.90 17.82
CA VAL A 410 18.26 0.55 18.06
C VAL A 410 17.24 0.96 19.12
N LEU A 411 15.99 0.48 19.01
CA LEU A 411 14.92 0.79 19.98
C LEU A 411 15.24 0.28 21.39
N LEU A 412 16.00 -0.80 21.50
CA LEU A 412 16.46 -1.39 22.77
C LEU A 412 17.78 -0.77 23.29
N GLY A 413 18.32 0.25 22.61
CA GLY A 413 19.54 0.94 23.02
C GLY A 413 20.85 0.22 22.66
N HIS A 414 20.80 -0.86 21.87
CA HIS A 414 21.96 -1.60 21.39
C HIS A 414 22.52 -1.03 20.08
N ARG A 415 22.77 0.28 20.05
CA ARG A 415 23.18 1.02 18.85
C ARG A 415 24.42 0.42 18.17
N ASP A 416 25.46 0.10 18.92
CA ASP A 416 26.72 -0.40 18.35
C ASP A 416 26.53 -1.74 17.62
N LYS A 417 25.65 -2.60 18.14
CA LYS A 417 25.32 -3.88 17.49
C LYS A 417 24.54 -3.65 16.20
N ALA A 418 23.60 -2.70 16.21
CA ALA A 418 22.83 -2.33 15.02
C ALA A 418 23.72 -1.75 13.91
N VAL A 419 24.64 -0.84 14.25
CA VAL A 419 25.62 -0.29 13.30
C VAL A 419 26.48 -1.38 12.70
N LYS A 420 27.01 -2.29 13.54
CA LYS A 420 27.83 -3.40 13.09
C LYS A 420 27.06 -4.28 12.11
N LEU A 421 25.85 -4.71 12.48
CA LEU A 421 25.02 -5.56 11.63
C LEU A 421 24.69 -4.89 10.29
N ALA A 422 24.23 -3.64 10.31
CA ALA A 422 23.90 -2.91 9.08
C ALA A 422 25.13 -2.76 8.17
N THR A 423 26.31 -2.48 8.75
CA THR A 423 27.56 -2.35 8.00
C THR A 423 27.97 -3.67 7.34
N GLU A 424 27.95 -4.78 8.08
CA GLU A 424 28.27 -6.12 7.54
C GLU A 424 27.31 -6.51 6.42
N CYS A 425 26.02 -6.16 6.54
CA CYS A 425 25.04 -6.42 5.48
C CYS A 425 25.31 -5.60 4.21
N LEU A 426 25.69 -4.33 4.37
CA LEU A 426 26.00 -3.43 3.24
C LEU A 426 27.30 -3.80 2.51
N GLU A 427 28.19 -4.59 3.12
CA GLU A 427 29.34 -5.15 2.40
C GLU A 427 28.92 -6.23 1.38
N ILE A 428 27.78 -6.88 1.62
CA ILE A 428 27.22 -7.92 0.74
C ILE A 428 26.25 -7.30 -0.28
N VAL A 429 25.35 -6.44 0.19
CA VAL A 429 24.31 -5.79 -0.61
C VAL A 429 24.42 -4.26 -0.45
N PRO A 430 25.38 -3.61 -1.15
CA PRO A 430 25.72 -2.20 -0.93
C PRO A 430 24.60 -1.22 -1.30
N ASP A 431 23.71 -1.62 -2.21
CA ASP A 431 22.59 -0.80 -2.67
C ASP A 431 21.26 -1.18 -1.99
N ASN A 432 21.30 -1.74 -0.76
CA ASN A 432 20.08 -1.95 0.02
C ASN A 432 19.60 -0.64 0.66
N GLU A 433 18.51 -0.09 0.15
CA GLU A 433 18.00 1.23 0.56
C GLU A 433 17.72 1.33 2.06
N ARG A 434 17.05 0.32 2.64
CA ARG A 434 16.64 0.33 4.06
C ARG A 434 17.86 0.31 4.99
N LEU A 435 18.84 -0.54 4.67
CA LEU A 435 20.07 -0.64 5.44
C LEU A 435 20.97 0.60 5.27
N LEU A 436 21.02 1.19 4.08
CA LEU A 436 21.70 2.46 3.85
C LEU A 436 21.06 3.56 4.71
N GLU A 437 19.73 3.69 4.69
CA GLU A 437 19.00 4.66 5.52
C GLU A 437 19.32 4.50 7.01
N LEU A 438 19.23 3.27 7.51
CA LEU A 438 19.54 2.94 8.90
C LEU A 438 20.99 3.32 9.24
N ALA A 439 21.96 2.87 8.44
CA ALA A 439 23.37 3.09 8.72
C ALA A 439 23.75 4.59 8.66
N ILE A 440 23.18 5.37 7.73
CA ILE A 440 23.34 6.83 7.66
C ILE A 440 22.77 7.50 8.92
N ARG A 441 21.57 7.10 9.36
CA ARG A 441 20.94 7.63 10.58
C ARG A 441 21.74 7.29 11.84
N LEU A 442 22.46 6.16 11.83
CA LEU A 442 23.29 5.73 12.95
C LEU A 442 24.75 6.20 12.89
N ALA A 443 25.18 6.88 11.82
CA ALA A 443 26.52 7.45 11.74
C ALA A 443 26.77 8.44 12.88
N ASP A 444 27.93 8.34 13.54
CA ASP A 444 28.33 9.18 14.68
C ASP A 444 29.08 10.45 14.24
N GLY A 445 29.21 10.68 12.93
CA GLY A 445 29.93 11.82 12.36
C GLY A 445 31.45 11.69 12.40
N SER A 446 32.00 10.58 12.91
CA SER A 446 33.46 10.34 12.93
C SER A 446 34.05 10.14 11.53
N SER A 447 33.24 9.72 10.55
CA SER A 447 33.64 9.53 9.16
C SER A 447 32.67 10.21 8.18
N PRO A 448 32.74 11.54 8.03
CA PRO A 448 31.86 12.27 7.11
C PRO A 448 32.00 11.83 5.66
N THR A 449 33.22 11.54 5.19
CA THR A 449 33.46 11.09 3.81
C THR A 449 32.76 9.76 3.50
N ARG A 450 32.89 8.76 4.37
CA ARG A 450 32.19 7.47 4.22
C ARG A 450 30.67 7.65 4.23
N THR A 451 30.18 8.53 5.11
CA THR A 451 28.74 8.81 5.20
C THR A 451 28.24 9.50 3.92
N LEU A 452 29.04 10.39 3.31
CA LEU A 452 28.73 11.02 2.03
C LEU A 452 28.68 10.00 0.88
N GLU A 453 29.58 9.02 0.85
CA GLU A 453 29.54 7.94 -0.14
C GLU A 453 28.26 7.11 -0.02
N MET A 454 27.85 6.76 1.21
CA MET A 454 26.59 6.06 1.48
C MET A 454 25.37 6.90 1.08
N LEU A 455 25.41 8.20 1.34
CA LEU A 455 24.37 9.14 0.92
C LEU A 455 24.28 9.23 -0.61
N ASP A 456 25.41 9.30 -1.30
CA ASP A 456 25.43 9.29 -2.77
C ASP A 456 24.90 7.96 -3.33
N ALA A 457 25.13 6.83 -2.64
CA ALA A 457 24.51 5.56 -2.97
C ALA A 457 23.00 5.58 -2.77
N TYR A 458 22.54 6.05 -1.60
CA TYR A 458 21.13 6.17 -1.29
C TYR A 458 20.39 7.05 -2.31
N MET A 459 20.97 8.18 -2.72
CA MET A 459 20.30 9.11 -3.65
C MET A 459 20.09 8.52 -5.05
N ARG A 460 20.85 7.51 -5.47
CA ARG A 460 20.57 6.76 -6.71
C ARG A 460 19.31 5.89 -6.57
N LEU A 461 19.01 5.46 -5.35
CA LEU A 461 17.88 4.59 -5.04
C LEU A 461 16.61 5.40 -4.78
N ASN A 462 16.71 6.48 -4.04
CA ASN A 462 15.57 7.30 -3.65
C ASN A 462 15.98 8.77 -3.46
N PRO A 463 15.95 9.58 -4.54
CA PRO A 463 16.35 10.98 -4.47
C PRO A 463 15.33 11.86 -3.75
N ARG A 464 14.11 11.39 -3.45
CA ARG A 464 13.05 12.20 -2.82
C ARG A 464 13.11 12.24 -1.30
N ASN A 465 13.89 11.37 -0.64
CA ASN A 465 13.98 11.37 0.81
C ASN A 465 14.68 12.64 1.33
N SER A 466 13.89 13.61 1.82
CA SER A 466 14.35 14.90 2.32
C SER A 466 15.30 14.78 3.51
N HIS A 467 15.10 13.78 4.38
CA HIS A 467 15.98 13.54 5.52
C HIS A 467 17.38 13.10 5.11
N MET A 468 17.52 12.38 3.99
CA MET A 468 18.84 12.02 3.46
C MET A 468 19.55 13.25 2.87
N TRP A 469 18.84 14.18 2.24
CA TRP A 469 19.42 15.47 1.81
C TRP A 469 19.87 16.32 2.99
N ARG A 470 19.07 16.34 4.06
CA ARG A 470 19.43 16.99 5.33
C ARG A 470 20.70 16.38 5.92
N ALA A 471 20.79 15.04 5.96
CA ALA A 471 21.99 14.35 6.44
C ALA A 471 23.22 14.71 5.59
N LYS A 472 23.08 14.75 4.26
CA LYS A 472 24.14 15.20 3.33
C LYS A 472 24.61 16.62 3.60
N ALA A 473 23.69 17.55 3.86
CA ALA A 473 24.03 18.92 4.21
C ALA A 473 24.88 18.98 5.49
N ILE A 474 24.53 18.20 6.52
CA ILE A 474 25.29 18.12 7.77
C ILE A 474 26.71 17.59 7.53
N GLN A 475 26.84 16.50 6.78
CA GLN A 475 28.16 15.91 6.53
C GLN A 475 29.05 16.82 5.67
N LEU A 476 28.50 17.52 4.68
CA LEU A 476 29.24 18.51 3.89
C LEU A 476 29.71 19.69 4.75
N ALA A 477 28.87 20.16 5.66
CA ALA A 477 29.23 21.23 6.59
C ALA A 477 30.36 20.80 7.54
N ALA A 478 30.32 19.56 8.04
CA ALA A 478 31.33 19.01 8.93
C ALA A 478 32.74 18.97 8.31
N ILE A 479 32.84 18.84 6.98
CA ILE A 479 34.11 18.88 6.22
C ILE A 479 34.41 20.26 5.60
N GLY A 480 33.68 21.31 6.00
CA GLY A 480 33.91 22.68 5.55
C GLY A 480 33.43 22.98 4.12
N ARG A 481 32.71 22.06 3.46
CA ARG A 481 32.15 22.26 2.11
C ARG A 481 30.81 23.00 2.18
N LEU A 482 30.87 24.26 2.60
CA LEU A 482 29.69 25.04 2.98
C LEU A 482 28.71 25.29 1.82
N ASP A 483 29.18 25.59 0.61
CA ASP A 483 28.29 25.79 -0.55
C ASP A 483 27.50 24.52 -0.91
N GLY A 484 28.18 23.37 -0.86
CA GLY A 484 27.53 22.08 -1.06
C GLY A 484 26.52 21.77 0.04
N ALA A 485 26.84 22.12 1.30
CA ALA A 485 25.93 21.96 2.42
C ALA A 485 24.67 22.81 2.25
N ILE A 486 24.81 24.08 1.84
CA ILE A 486 23.68 24.97 1.57
C ILE A 486 22.82 24.43 0.42
N SER A 487 23.44 23.94 -0.66
CA SER A 487 22.72 23.32 -1.77
C SER A 487 21.92 22.11 -1.28
N ALA A 488 22.54 21.15 -0.59
CA ALA A 488 21.84 19.99 -0.03
C ALA A 488 20.74 20.37 0.99
N GLY A 489 20.95 21.44 1.76
CA GLY A 489 19.94 21.98 2.67
C GLY A 489 18.72 22.55 1.95
N ARG A 490 18.89 23.18 0.78
CA ARG A 490 17.78 23.62 -0.07
C ARG A 490 17.02 22.44 -0.66
N GLU A 491 17.74 21.43 -1.16
CA GLU A 491 17.14 20.20 -1.68
C GLU A 491 16.26 19.49 -0.63
N ALA A 492 16.68 19.50 0.64
CA ALA A 492 15.88 18.96 1.75
C ALA A 492 14.58 19.74 1.97
N CYS A 493 14.64 21.08 1.96
CA CYS A 493 13.46 21.96 2.07
C CYS A 493 12.52 21.82 0.88
N GLU A 494 13.04 21.64 -0.33
CA GLU A 494 12.21 21.53 -1.56
C GLU A 494 11.44 20.21 -1.62
N ARG A 495 12.06 19.09 -1.20
CA ARG A 495 11.42 17.77 -1.18
C ARG A 495 10.36 17.65 -0.11
N ASP A 496 10.64 18.18 1.07
CA ASP A 496 9.65 18.27 2.13
C ASP A 496 9.63 19.66 2.76
N PRO A 497 8.79 20.57 2.22
CA PRO A 497 8.64 21.91 2.75
C PRO A 497 7.80 21.97 4.03
N ARG A 498 7.32 20.83 4.54
CA ARG A 498 6.55 20.75 5.79
C ARG A 498 7.46 20.62 7.01
N GLU A 499 8.72 20.23 6.83
CA GLU A 499 9.61 19.88 7.93
C GLU A 499 10.44 21.08 8.42
N PRO A 500 10.12 21.66 9.60
CA PRO A 500 10.73 22.90 10.07
C PRO A 500 12.23 22.75 10.36
N SER A 501 12.68 21.54 10.71
CA SER A 501 14.10 21.29 10.99
C SER A 501 15.00 21.42 9.76
N HIS A 502 14.48 21.26 8.53
CA HIS A 502 15.24 21.49 7.30
C HIS A 502 15.58 22.98 7.14
N TYR A 503 14.59 23.85 7.34
CA TYR A 503 14.76 25.30 7.27
C TYR A 503 15.70 25.85 8.35
N ARG A 504 15.69 25.28 9.56
CA ARG A 504 16.64 25.66 10.62
C ARG A 504 18.08 25.33 10.24
N LEU A 505 18.32 24.11 9.77
CA LEU A 505 19.63 23.71 9.31
C LEU A 505 20.11 24.63 8.18
N LEU A 506 19.26 24.89 7.18
CA LEU A 506 19.60 25.79 6.08
C LEU A 506 19.92 27.22 6.58
N ALA A 507 19.16 27.74 7.53
CA ALA A 507 19.43 29.04 8.14
C ALA A 507 20.78 29.08 8.89
N GLU A 508 21.13 28.02 9.62
CA GLU A 508 22.43 27.89 10.29
C GLU A 508 23.59 27.88 9.28
N LEU A 509 23.46 27.12 8.19
CA LEU A 509 24.45 27.07 7.11
C LEU A 509 24.60 28.43 6.41
N LEU A 510 23.49 29.12 6.14
CA LEU A 510 23.51 30.46 5.54
C LEU A 510 24.16 31.50 6.47
N ARG A 511 23.95 31.42 7.79
CA ARG A 511 24.67 32.27 8.76
C ARG A 511 26.15 32.02 8.76
N ALA A 512 26.57 30.75 8.70
CA ALA A 512 27.98 30.38 8.59
C ALA A 512 28.61 30.93 7.28
N ALA A 513 27.81 31.13 6.24
CA ALA A 513 28.21 31.75 4.97
C ALA A 513 28.04 33.28 4.95
N SER A 514 27.76 33.92 6.08
CA SER A 514 27.50 35.37 6.19
C SER A 514 26.30 35.88 5.38
N ARG A 515 25.36 35.00 5.03
CA ARG A 515 24.10 35.30 4.30
C ARG A 515 22.95 35.51 5.30
N HIS A 516 23.08 36.54 6.13
CA HIS A 516 22.22 36.75 7.30
C HIS A 516 20.74 37.04 6.98
N ASP A 517 20.47 37.74 5.87
CA ASP A 517 19.10 38.10 5.47
C ASP A 517 18.32 36.85 5.05
N GLU A 518 18.90 36.02 4.18
CA GLU A 518 18.31 34.74 3.77
C GLU A 518 18.13 33.78 4.96
N ALA A 519 19.12 33.71 5.85
CA ALA A 519 19.01 32.90 7.05
C ALA A 519 17.84 33.32 7.94
N SER A 520 17.60 34.62 8.08
CA SER A 520 16.48 35.15 8.86
C SER A 520 15.13 34.83 8.22
N GLU A 521 15.07 34.83 6.89
CA GLU A 521 13.87 34.43 6.15
C GLU A 521 13.52 32.95 6.38
N PHE A 522 14.48 32.03 6.21
CA PHE A 522 14.23 30.60 6.40
C PHE A 522 13.93 30.25 7.86
N LEU A 523 14.58 30.92 8.82
CA LEU A 523 14.27 30.74 10.24
C LEU A 523 12.84 31.22 10.57
N SER A 524 12.38 32.30 9.93
CA SER A 524 11.00 32.79 10.06
C SER A 524 9.96 31.78 9.52
N ILE A 525 10.26 31.12 8.40
CA ILE A 525 9.44 30.02 7.87
C ILE A 525 9.39 28.87 8.88
N ALA A 526 10.54 28.41 9.38
CA ALA A 526 10.63 27.32 10.35
C ALA A 526 9.76 27.58 11.59
N ASN A 527 9.86 28.79 12.15
CA ASN A 527 9.12 29.18 13.34
C ASN A 527 7.61 29.26 13.07
N SER A 528 7.22 29.69 11.87
CA SER A 528 5.81 29.76 11.47
C SER A 528 5.19 28.36 11.36
N LEU A 529 5.90 27.40 10.77
CA LEU A 529 5.44 26.01 10.66
C LEU A 529 5.30 25.34 12.03
N ASP A 530 6.26 25.54 12.93
CA ASP A 530 6.22 25.00 14.30
C ASP A 530 5.05 25.54 15.12
N HIS A 531 4.82 26.85 15.06
CA HIS A 531 3.72 27.49 15.79
C HIS A 531 2.36 26.95 15.37
N VAL A 532 2.19 26.72 14.08
CA VAL A 532 0.99 26.12 13.53
C VAL A 532 0.84 24.67 13.98
N SER A 533 1.89 23.86 13.86
CA SER A 533 1.87 22.45 14.29
C SER A 533 1.54 22.31 15.78
N LYS A 534 2.05 23.21 16.63
CA LYS A 534 1.71 23.24 18.06
C LYS A 534 0.22 23.54 18.29
N LYS A 535 -0.32 24.59 17.66
CA LYS A 535 -1.74 24.95 17.76
C LYS A 535 -2.69 23.85 17.27
N GLN A 536 -2.32 23.11 16.22
CA GLN A 536 -3.13 21.99 15.72
C GLN A 536 -3.15 20.83 16.72
N ARG A 537 -2.00 20.46 17.31
CA ARG A 537 -1.92 19.43 18.36
C ARG A 537 -2.70 19.80 19.61
N ASP A 538 -2.66 21.07 20.02
CA ASP A 538 -3.39 21.56 21.19
C ASP A 538 -4.92 21.60 21.00
N ARG A 539 -5.41 21.54 19.75
CA ARG A 539 -6.85 21.47 19.43
C ARG A 539 -7.40 20.05 19.30
N GLN A 540 -6.53 19.07 19.10
CA GLN A 540 -6.89 17.65 18.97
C GLN A 540 -6.82 16.89 20.31
N ARG A 541 -6.23 17.50 21.34
CA ARG A 541 -6.26 17.06 22.74
C ARG A 541 -7.39 17.76 23.48
#